data_AF-A0A355QCB0-F1
#
_entry.id   AF-A0A355QCB0-F1
#
_cell.length_a   1.000
_cell.length_b   1.000
_cell.length_c   1.000
_cell.angle_alpha   90.00
_cell.angle_beta   90.00
_cell.angle_gamma   90.00
#
_symmetry.space_group_name_H-M   'P 1'
#
loop_
_entity.id
_entity.type
_entity.pdbx_description
1 polymer ?
#
loop_
_entity_poly.entity_id
_entity_poly.type
_entity_poly.pdbx_seq_one_letter_code
_entity_poly.pdbx_strand_id
1 'polypeptide(L)'
;AQVPHYLSATSFAPATEALLTGFAALAGVDMDITPITERALSARARLDEMVARDPEHVAMLEKMEATYDDLHDARLRLPTGEDLAAELEKFLRDQ
;
A
#
# COMPACT_ATOMS: atom_id res chain seq x y z
N ALA A 1 -9.32 -2.33 -0.54
CA ALA A 1 -8.34 -1.43 0.08
C ALA A 1 -8.30 -1.70 1.58
N GLN A 2 -7.12 -1.79 2.17
CA GLN A 2 -6.99 -1.92 3.64
C GLN A 2 -7.31 -0.57 4.29
N VAL A 3 -8.04 -0.57 5.40
CA VAL A 3 -8.38 0.63 6.18
C VAL A 3 -7.75 0.47 7.57
N PRO A 4 -6.96 1.44 8.04
CA PRO A 4 -6.45 1.39 9.42
C PRO A 4 -7.60 1.29 10.41
N HIS A 5 -7.51 0.36 11.37
CA HIS A 5 -8.63 0.03 12.26
C HIS A 5 -9.14 1.23 13.08
N TYR A 6 -8.28 2.20 13.39
CA TYR A 6 -8.64 3.44 14.09
C TYR A 6 -9.46 4.41 13.22
N LEU A 7 -9.58 4.16 11.91
CA LEU A 7 -10.38 4.95 10.96
C LEU A 7 -11.70 4.26 10.56
N SER A 8 -11.94 3.03 11.01
CA SER A 8 -13.07 2.19 10.59
C SER A 8 -14.45 2.80 10.87
N ALA A 9 -14.56 3.67 11.87
CA ALA A 9 -15.82 4.26 12.30
C ALA A 9 -16.27 5.45 11.46
N THR A 10 -15.44 5.94 10.52
CA THR A 10 -15.70 7.13 9.71
C THR A 10 -15.56 6.82 8.22
N SER A 11 -16.23 7.59 7.36
CA SER A 11 -16.00 7.51 5.92
C SER A 11 -14.53 7.82 5.60
N PHE A 12 -13.83 6.89 4.94
CA PHE A 12 -12.42 7.02 4.62
C PHE A 12 -12.20 7.11 3.11
N ALA A 13 -12.18 8.35 2.59
CA ALA A 13 -12.07 8.64 1.16
C ALA A 13 -10.86 7.98 0.45
N PRO A 14 -9.66 7.85 1.08
CA PRO A 14 -8.54 7.15 0.44
C PRO A 14 -8.83 5.67 0.10
N ALA A 15 -9.61 4.97 0.92
CA ALA A 15 -10.00 3.59 0.59
C ALA A 15 -11.02 3.54 -0.56
N THR A 16 -11.94 4.50 -0.61
CA THR A 16 -12.86 4.65 -1.75
C THR A 16 -12.10 4.93 -3.04
N GLU A 17 -11.14 5.87 -3.02
CA GLU A 17 -10.25 6.19 -4.14
C GLU A 17 -9.53 4.94 -4.65
N ALA A 18 -8.90 4.17 -3.75
CA ALA A 18 -8.17 2.97 -4.10
C ALA A 18 -9.08 1.88 -4.70
N LEU A 19 -10.29 1.70 -4.17
CA LEU A 19 -11.26 0.73 -4.71
C LEU A 19 -11.74 1.12 -6.11
N LEU A 20 -12.10 2.40 -6.32
CA LEU A 20 -12.56 2.87 -7.63
C LEU A 20 -11.43 2.82 -8.66
N THR A 21 -10.21 3.19 -8.28
CA THR A 21 -9.03 3.09 -9.15
C THR A 21 -8.78 1.64 -9.58
N GLY A 22 -8.81 0.69 -8.63
CA GLY A 22 -8.64 -0.73 -8.93
C GLY A 22 -9.78 -1.30 -9.78
N PHE A 23 -11.02 -0.86 -9.54
CA PHE A 23 -12.17 -1.25 -10.34
C PHE A 23 -12.07 -0.73 -11.78
N ALA A 24 -11.73 0.54 -11.98
CA ALA A 24 -11.51 1.13 -13.31
C ALA A 24 -10.45 0.34 -14.09
N ALA A 25 -9.32 0.04 -13.44
CA ALA A 25 -8.24 -0.74 -14.04
C ALA A 25 -8.68 -2.16 -14.43
N LEU A 26 -9.45 -2.84 -13.58
CA LEU A 26 -9.94 -4.19 -13.83
C LEU A 26 -11.00 -4.23 -14.94
N ALA A 27 -11.92 -3.27 -14.96
CA ALA A 27 -13.01 -3.20 -15.91
C ALA A 27 -12.62 -2.54 -17.25
N GLY A 28 -11.44 -1.90 -17.32
CA GLY A 28 -10.98 -1.17 -18.50
C GLY A 28 -11.84 0.05 -18.82
N VAL A 29 -12.40 0.69 -17.78
CA VAL A 29 -13.27 1.85 -17.92
C VAL A 29 -12.61 3.09 -17.35
N ASP A 30 -12.79 4.22 -18.03
CA ASP A 30 -12.44 5.52 -17.48
C ASP A 30 -13.56 6.02 -16.55
N MET A 31 -13.18 6.42 -15.35
CA MET A 31 -14.09 7.02 -14.37
C MET A 31 -13.50 8.34 -13.89
N ASP A 32 -14.28 9.41 -13.93
CA ASP A 32 -13.90 10.64 -13.25
C ASP A 32 -14.05 10.46 -11.73
N ILE A 33 -12.92 10.27 -11.06
CA ILE A 33 -12.84 10.16 -9.60
C ILE A 33 -12.19 11.38 -8.96
N THR A 34 -12.00 12.47 -9.70
CA THR A 34 -11.36 13.70 -9.22
C THR A 34 -11.94 14.21 -7.89
N PRO A 35 -13.28 14.25 -7.69
CA PRO A 35 -13.85 14.70 -6.42
C PRO A 35 -13.52 13.78 -5.24
N ILE A 36 -13.29 12.49 -5.50
CA ILE A 36 -12.88 11.52 -4.47
C ILE A 36 -11.40 11.71 -4.15
N THR A 37 -10.57 11.94 -5.16
CA THR A 37 -9.14 12.23 -4.99
C THR A 37 -8.92 13.48 -4.14
N GLU A 38 -9.66 14.56 -4.37
CA GLU A 38 -9.58 15.77 -3.55
C GLU A 38 -9.94 15.50 -2.08
N ARG A 39 -11.02 14.74 -1.85
CA ARG A 39 -11.43 14.33 -0.49
C ARG A 39 -10.40 13.41 0.17
N ALA A 40 -9.78 12.51 -0.60
CA ALA A 40 -8.75 11.62 -0.10
C ALA A 40 -7.48 12.40 0.30
N LEU A 41 -7.06 13.37 -0.52
CA LEU A 41 -5.95 14.27 -0.18
C LEU A 41 -6.25 15.08 1.10
N SER A 42 -7.44 15.66 1.21
CA SER A 42 -7.84 16.40 2.43
C SER A 42 -7.86 15.50 3.66
N ALA A 43 -8.38 14.27 3.53
CA ALA A 43 -8.39 13.31 4.63
C ALA A 43 -6.97 12.93 5.08
N ARG A 44 -6.05 12.69 4.13
CA ARG A 44 -4.63 12.40 4.42
C ARG A 44 -3.97 13.56 5.19
N ALA A 45 -4.06 14.78 4.67
CA ALA A 45 -3.46 15.96 5.31
C ALA A 45 -3.98 16.19 6.75
N ARG A 46 -5.29 15.97 6.98
CA ARG A 46 -5.88 16.08 8.31
C ARG A 46 -5.37 14.99 9.27
N LEU A 47 -5.19 13.77 8.77
CA LEU A 47 -4.64 12.67 9.57
C LEU A 47 -3.19 12.93 9.94
N ASP A 48 -2.38 13.40 9.00
CA ASP A 48 -0.98 13.78 9.24
C ASP A 48 -0.89 14.85 10.33
N GLU A 49 -1.76 15.87 10.26
CA GLU A 49 -1.85 16.91 11.31
C GLU A 49 -2.25 16.33 12.67
N MET A 50 -3.23 15.42 12.71
CA MET A 50 -3.66 14.79 13.96
C MET A 50 -2.57 13.92 14.59
N VAL A 51 -1.81 13.18 13.78
CA VAL A 51 -0.70 12.35 14.23
C VAL A 51 0.44 13.24 14.74
N ALA A 52 0.81 14.28 13.98
CA ALA A 52 1.93 15.16 14.34
C ALA A 52 1.71 15.95 15.65
N ARG A 53 0.46 16.10 16.11
CA ARG A 53 0.13 16.77 17.37
C ARG A 53 0.40 15.93 18.62
N ASP A 54 0.62 14.63 18.47
CA ASP A 54 0.82 13.71 19.60
C ASP A 54 2.04 12.79 19.34
N PRO A 55 3.15 12.97 20.06
CA PRO A 55 4.33 12.12 19.93
C PRO A 55 4.05 10.62 20.15
N GLU A 56 3.05 10.27 20.95
CA GLU A 56 2.67 8.86 21.15
C GLU A 56 2.03 8.27 19.88
N HIS A 57 1.21 9.05 19.18
CA HIS A 57 0.64 8.64 17.88
C HIS A 57 1.72 8.50 16.81
N VAL A 58 2.72 9.38 16.80
CA VAL A 58 3.87 9.26 15.89
C VAL A 58 4.61 7.95 16.14
N ALA A 59 5.01 7.68 17.38
CA ALA A 59 5.73 6.46 17.74
C ALA A 59 4.92 5.18 17.46
N MET A 60 3.59 5.23 17.69
CA MET A 60 2.69 4.14 17.31
C MET A 60 2.69 3.90 15.79
N LEU A 61 2.60 4.97 14.99
CA LEU A 61 2.57 4.88 13.54
C LEU A 61 3.88 4.32 12.98
N GLU A 62 5.03 4.80 13.45
CA GLU A 62 6.36 4.30 13.06
C GLU A 62 6.49 2.79 13.30
N LYS A 63 5.98 2.29 14.43
CA LYS A 63 5.97 0.85 14.72
C LYS A 63 5.08 0.06 13.77
N MET A 64 3.93 0.62 13.39
CA MET A 64 3.03 -0.02 12.42
C MET A 64 3.66 -0.07 11.04
N GLU A 65 4.34 1.00 10.62
CA GLU A 65 5.07 1.08 9.34
C GLU A 65 6.22 0.06 9.30
N ALA A 66 7.05 -0.02 10.34
CA ALA A 66 8.12 -1.03 10.42
C ALA A 66 7.57 -2.47 10.32
N THR A 67 6.44 -2.76 10.99
CA THR A 67 5.80 -4.08 10.91
C THR A 67 5.26 -4.35 9.50
N TYR A 68 4.69 -3.34 8.84
CA TYR A 68 4.19 -3.46 7.48
C TYR A 68 5.32 -3.73 6.49
N ASP A 69 6.42 -2.99 6.60
CA ASP A 69 7.61 -3.13 5.76
C ASP A 69 8.24 -4.51 5.92
N ASP A 70 8.38 -5.02 7.15
CA ASP A 70 8.91 -6.37 7.40
C ASP A 70 8.05 -7.45 6.71
N LEU A 71 6.72 -7.31 6.72
CA LEU A 71 5.80 -8.25 6.06
C LEU A 71 5.79 -8.12 4.53
N HIS A 72 6.15 -6.94 4.02
CA HIS A 72 6.12 -6.62 2.59
C HIS A 72 7.51 -6.48 1.97
N ASP A 73 8.57 -6.85 2.69
CA ASP A 73 9.93 -6.80 2.18
C ASP A 73 10.02 -7.62 0.90
N ALA A 74 10.14 -6.92 -0.23
CA ALA A 74 10.20 -7.52 -1.54
C ALA A 74 11.37 -8.50 -1.65
N ARG A 75 12.44 -8.29 -0.86
CA ARG A 75 13.61 -9.19 -0.81
C ARG A 75 13.27 -10.57 -0.26
N LEU A 76 12.25 -10.70 0.60
CA LEU A 76 11.76 -12.00 1.08
C LEU A 76 10.95 -12.76 0.01
N ARG A 77 10.52 -12.08 -1.06
CA ARG A 77 9.77 -12.66 -2.19
C ARG A 77 10.63 -12.88 -3.44
N LEU A 78 11.87 -12.40 -3.44
CA LEU A 78 12.84 -12.58 -4.51
C LEU A 78 13.59 -13.91 -4.29
N PRO A 79 13.78 -14.72 -5.35
CA PRO A 79 14.65 -15.89 -5.26
C PRO A 79 16.06 -15.48 -4.84
N THR A 80 16.77 -16.36 -4.14
CA THR A 80 18.16 -16.09 -3.79
C THR A 80 19.04 -16.08 -5.05
N GLY A 81 20.25 -15.53 -4.95
CA GLY A 81 21.22 -15.57 -6.05
C GLY A 81 21.59 -17.00 -6.47
N GLU A 82 21.55 -17.94 -5.52
CA GLU A 82 21.77 -19.37 -5.79
C GLU A 82 20.59 -20.00 -6.55
N ASP A 83 19.35 -19.66 -6.17
CA ASP A 83 18.15 -20.12 -6.90
C ASP A 83 18.16 -19.62 -8.37
N LEU A 84 18.57 -18.36 -8.57
CA LEU A 84 18.70 -17.78 -9.91
C LEU A 84 19.81 -18.45 -10.73
N ALA A 85 20.95 -18.76 -10.12
CA ALA A 85 22.04 -19.48 -10.79
C ALA A 85 21.61 -20.89 -11.20
N ALA A 86 20.90 -21.61 -10.34
CA ALA A 86 20.41 -22.96 -10.62
C ALA A 86 19.39 -22.98 -11.79
N GLU A 87 18.44 -22.03 -11.82
CA GLU A 87 17.49 -21.90 -12.92
C GLU A 87 18.18 -21.50 -14.25
N LEU A 88 19.21 -20.65 -14.19
CA LEU A 88 20.01 -20.29 -15.36
C LEU A 88 20.76 -21.51 -15.92
N GLU A 89 21.43 -22.29 -15.05
CA GLU A 89 22.12 -23.51 -15.47
C GLU A 89 21.18 -24.54 -16.10
N LYS A 90 19.97 -24.68 -15.55
CA LYS A 90 18.94 -25.56 -16.10
C LYS A 90 18.51 -25.09 -17.48
N PHE A 91 18.21 -23.80 -17.65
CA PHE A 91 17.88 -23.22 -18.96
C PHE A 91 18.98 -23.44 -20.00
N LEU A 92 20.25 -23.32 -19.60
CA LEU A 92 21.39 -23.55 -20.50
C LEU A 92 21.59 -25.03 -20.87
N ARG A 93 21.15 -25.97 -20.04
CA ARG A 93 21.15 -27.41 -20.38
C ARG A 93 20.02 -27.81 -21.33
N ASP A 94 18.93 -27.06 -21.31
CA ASP A 94 17.74 -27.31 -22.14
C ASP A 94 17.83 -26.65 -23.53
N GLN A 95 18.93 -25.94 -23.84
CA GLN A 95 19.28 -25.41 -25.18
C GLN A 95 20.35 -26.25 -25.88
#